data_AF-A0A8W8KQB1-F1
#
_entry.id   AF-A0A8W8KQB1-F1
#
_cell.length_a   1.000
_cell.length_b   1.000
_cell.length_c   1.000
_cell.angle_alpha   90.00
_cell.angle_beta   90.00
_cell.angle_gamma   90.00
#
_symmetry.space_group_name_H-M   'P 1'
#
loop_
_entity.id
_entity.type
_entity.pdbx_description
1 polymer ?
#
loop_
_entity_poly.entity_id
_entity_poly.type
_entity_poly.pdbx_seq_one_letter_code
_entity_poly.pdbx_strand_id
1 'polypeptide(L)'
;MGRKDGKPRGRMSSYAFFVQTCREEHKKKCPDENVVFAEFTKKCAQKWKEMSAKEKRRFEEMAERDKSRYEKDMANYDPPAGGATGKRKPRKPNLSLKKVMKMMMKRKKMMKMMTSKNQ
;
A
#
# COMPACT_ATOMS: atom_id res chain seq x y z
N MET A 1 4.52 20.74 -5.16
CA MET A 1 5.55 19.89 -5.80
C MET A 1 4.90 19.03 -6.89
N GLY A 2 4.90 19.49 -8.14
CA GLY A 2 4.61 18.65 -9.31
C GLY A 2 5.89 17.97 -9.78
N ARG A 3 5.83 16.69 -10.17
CA ARG A 3 7.01 15.97 -10.67
C ARG A 3 7.32 16.44 -12.10
N LYS A 4 8.59 16.71 -12.37
CA LYS A 4 9.12 17.39 -13.56
C LYS A 4 9.12 16.56 -14.86
N ASP A 5 8.55 15.35 -14.86
CA ASP A 5 8.88 14.36 -15.90
C ASP A 5 7.73 14.07 -16.87
N GLY A 6 6.67 14.89 -16.92
CA GLY A 6 5.49 14.66 -17.78
C GLY A 6 4.69 13.39 -17.43
N LYS A 7 5.22 12.54 -16.55
CA LYS A 7 4.66 11.25 -16.16
C LYS A 7 3.39 11.43 -15.33
N PRO A 8 2.27 10.78 -15.73
CA PRO A 8 1.05 10.73 -14.93
C PRO A 8 1.31 10.30 -13.50
N ARG A 9 0.67 11.00 -12.55
CA ARG A 9 0.76 10.66 -11.12
C ARG A 9 0.26 9.23 -10.93
N GLY A 10 1.12 8.39 -10.35
CA GLY A 10 0.82 6.97 -10.15
C GLY A 10 -0.46 6.74 -9.33
N ARG A 11 -1.13 5.61 -9.59
CA ARG A 11 -2.32 5.17 -8.84
C ARG A 11 -2.13 5.29 -7.32
N MET A 12 -3.11 5.92 -6.69
CA MET A 12 -3.30 6.00 -5.24
C MET A 12 -4.13 4.81 -4.76
N SER A 13 -3.71 4.18 -3.66
CA SER A 13 -4.49 3.13 -3.02
C SER A 13 -5.53 3.72 -2.07
N SER A 14 -6.51 2.92 -1.66
CA SER A 14 -7.53 3.29 -0.67
C SER A 14 -6.90 3.82 0.63
N TYR A 15 -5.84 3.16 1.12
CA TYR A 15 -5.06 3.63 2.26
C TYR A 15 -4.36 4.99 2.00
N ALA A 16 -3.87 5.24 0.78
CA ALA A 16 -3.22 6.51 0.46
C ALA A 16 -4.22 7.68 0.49
N PHE A 17 -5.45 7.46 0.01
CA PHE A 17 -6.55 8.42 0.16
C PHE A 17 -6.91 8.63 1.63
N PHE A 18 -6.98 7.57 2.43
CA PHE A 18 -7.25 7.67 3.86
C PHE A 18 -6.21 8.53 4.59
N VAL A 19 -4.91 8.24 4.42
CA VAL A 19 -3.83 9.02 5.04
C VAL A 19 -3.89 10.49 4.60
N GLN A 20 -4.24 10.74 3.35
CA GLN A 20 -4.42 12.10 2.86
C GLN A 20 -5.60 12.81 3.52
N THR A 21 -6.77 12.16 3.64
CA THR A 21 -7.92 12.72 4.35
C THR A 21 -7.62 12.97 5.83
N CYS A 22 -6.91 12.05 6.50
CA CYS A 22 -6.48 12.26 7.88
C CYS A 22 -5.55 13.47 8.00
N ARG A 23 -4.67 13.70 7.00
CA ARG A 23 -3.74 14.83 7.02
C ARG A 23 -4.46 16.16 6.82
N GLU A 24 -5.42 16.19 5.90
CA GLU A 24 -6.26 17.36 5.65
C GLU A 24 -7.14 17.71 6.86
N GLU A 25 -7.73 16.70 7.50
CA GLU A 25 -8.51 16.88 8.72
C GLU A 25 -7.63 17.43 9.86
N HIS A 26 -6.42 16.89 10.01
CA HIS A 26 -5.49 17.35 11.04
C HIS A 26 -5.03 18.80 10.80
N LYS A 27 -4.75 19.16 9.54
CA LYS A 27 -4.39 20.53 9.17
C LYS A 27 -5.52 21.54 9.42
N LYS A 28 -6.78 21.11 9.32
CA LYS A 28 -7.95 21.95 9.61
C LYS A 28 -8.18 22.15 11.11
N LYS A 29 -7.93 21.12 11.92
CA LYS A 29 -8.18 21.14 13.37
C LYS A 29 -7.02 21.74 14.17
N CYS A 30 -5.78 21.48 13.74
CA CYS A 30 -4.57 21.92 14.42
C CYS A 30 -3.60 22.54 13.40
N PRO A 31 -3.84 23.80 12.96
CA PRO A 31 -2.96 24.46 12.01
C PRO A 31 -1.54 24.74 12.54
N ASP A 32 -1.36 24.86 13.86
CA ASP A 32 -0.07 25.17 14.52
C ASP A 32 0.70 23.96 15.09
N GLU A 33 0.08 22.78 15.10
CA GLU A 33 0.69 21.61 15.73
C GLU A 33 1.63 20.90 14.74
N ASN A 34 2.93 20.90 15.04
CA ASN A 34 3.93 20.18 14.25
C ASN A 34 3.77 18.67 14.46
N VAL A 35 2.90 18.06 13.66
CA VAL A 35 2.64 16.63 13.73
C VAL A 35 3.87 15.85 13.28
N VAL A 36 4.48 15.10 14.19
CA VAL A 36 5.57 14.17 13.86
C VAL A 36 5.05 13.10 12.90
N PHE A 37 5.55 13.11 11.66
CA PHE A 37 5.07 12.24 10.57
C PHE A 37 5.10 10.75 10.93
N ALA A 38 6.11 10.32 11.71
CA ALA A 38 6.22 8.94 12.18
C ALA A 38 5.04 8.55 13.08
N GLU A 39 4.70 9.38 14.07
CA GLU A 39 3.59 9.15 15.00
C GLU A 39 2.24 9.23 14.28
N PHE A 40 2.09 10.18 13.36
CA PHE A 40 0.88 10.30 12.53
C PHE A 40 0.65 9.05 11.67
N THR A 41 1.69 8.55 11.03
CA THR A 41 1.60 7.35 10.18
C THR A 41 1.24 6.12 11.01
N LYS A 42 1.78 5.98 12.23
CA LYS A 42 1.41 4.90 13.17
C LYS A 42 -0.08 5.00 13.57
N LYS A 43 -0.54 6.19 14.00
CA LYS A 43 -1.96 6.42 14.37
C LYS A 43 -2.91 6.13 13.20
N CYS A 44 -2.55 6.56 11.98
CA CYS A 44 -3.32 6.25 10.77
C CYS A 44 -3.37 4.75 10.49
N ALA A 45 -2.24 4.04 10.62
CA ALA A 45 -2.20 2.59 10.40
C ALA A 45 -3.09 1.83 11.40
N GLN A 46 -3.09 2.24 12.66
CA GLN A 46 -3.95 1.66 13.70
C GLN A 46 -5.42 1.92 13.41
N LYS A 47 -5.80 3.18 13.17
CA LYS A 47 -7.18 3.56 12.84
C LYS A 47 -7.69 2.85 11.58
N TRP A 48 -6.85 2.72 10.55
CA TRP A 48 -7.18 1.94 9.37
C TRP A 48 -7.40 0.46 9.68
N LYS A 49 -6.65 -0.15 10.61
CA LYS A 49 -6.86 -1.54 11.01
C LYS A 49 -8.21 -1.72 11.72
N GLU A 50 -8.55 -0.79 12.59
CA GLU A 50 -9.80 -0.78 13.38
C GLU A 50 -11.04 -0.44 12.55
N MET A 51 -10.89 0.33 11.46
CA MET A 51 -11.99 0.70 10.58
C MET A 51 -12.69 -0.51 9.96
N SER A 52 -14.01 -0.39 9.83
CA SER A 52 -14.86 -1.41 9.22
C SER A 52 -14.68 -1.48 7.71
N ALA A 53 -15.03 -2.62 7.11
CA ALA A 53 -15.04 -2.79 5.65
C ALA A 53 -15.96 -1.77 4.96
N LYS A 54 -17.06 -1.37 5.62
CA LYS A 54 -18.01 -0.38 5.09
C LYS A 54 -17.38 0.99 4.93
N GLU A 55 -16.61 1.44 5.92
CA GLU A 55 -15.92 2.73 5.84
C GLU A 55 -14.75 2.67 4.86
N LYS A 56 -14.03 1.54 4.84
CA LYS A 56 -12.97 1.29 3.85
C LYS A 56 -13.50 1.28 2.42
N ARG A 57 -14.74 0.81 2.21
CA ARG A 57 -15.37 0.75 0.88
C ARG A 57 -15.41 2.11 0.19
N ARG A 58 -15.70 3.19 0.93
CA ARG A 58 -15.65 4.56 0.39
C ARG A 58 -14.26 4.89 -0.17
N PHE A 59 -13.20 4.48 0.52
CA PHE A 59 -11.82 4.69 0.07
C PHE A 59 -11.42 3.74 -1.06
N GLU A 60 -12.00 2.54 -1.12
CA GLU A 60 -11.82 1.60 -2.23
C GLU A 60 -12.47 2.12 -3.52
N GLU A 61 -13.68 2.68 -3.44
CA GLU A 61 -14.36 3.32 -4.57
C GLU A 61 -13.54 4.52 -5.11
N MET A 62 -12.96 5.33 -4.21
CA MET A 62 -12.04 6.42 -4.60
C MET A 62 -10.76 5.89 -5.27
N ALA A 63 -10.21 4.78 -4.78
CA ALA A 63 -9.04 4.13 -5.37
C ALA A 63 -9.33 3.54 -6.75
N GLU A 64 -10.52 2.97 -6.96
CA GLU A 64 -10.93 2.44 -8.26
C GLU A 64 -11.14 3.56 -9.29
N ARG A 65 -11.73 4.69 -8.86
CA ARG A 65 -11.81 5.90 -9.69
C ARG A 65 -10.42 6.42 -10.07
N ASP A 66 -9.49 6.46 -9.11
CA ASP A 66 -8.10 6.90 -9.37
C ASP A 66 -7.35 5.94 -10.29
N LYS A 67 -7.65 4.64 -10.20
CA LYS A 67 -7.14 3.63 -11.12
C LYS A 67 -7.61 3.90 -12.55
N SER A 68 -8.89 4.19 -12.76
CA SER A 68 -9.41 4.57 -14.08
C SER A 68 -8.78 5.87 -14.60
N ARG A 69 -8.59 6.88 -13.73
CA ARG A 69 -7.86 8.12 -14.10
C ARG A 69 -6.45 7.79 -14.60
N TYR A 70 -5.68 7.03 -13.81
CA TYR A 70 -4.31 6.68 -14.19
C TYR A 70 -4.23 5.86 -15.48
N GLU A 71 -5.18 4.97 -15.73
CA GLU A 71 -5.22 4.19 -16.97
C GLU A 71 -5.48 5.09 -18.18
N LYS A 72 -6.36 6.08 -18.06
CA LYS A 72 -6.58 7.11 -19.09
C LYS A 72 -5.36 8.01 -19.28
N ASP A 73 -4.78 8.50 -18.18
CA ASP A 73 -3.62 9.39 -18.23
C ASP A 73 -2.40 8.67 -18.83
N MET A 74 -2.22 7.38 -18.52
CA MET A 74 -1.14 6.55 -19.09
C MET A 74 -1.38 6.18 -20.55
N ALA A 75 -2.63 6.04 -21.00
CA ALA A 75 -2.94 5.79 -22.41
C ALA A 75 -2.55 6.99 -23.29
N ASN A 76 -2.63 8.20 -22.73
CA ASN A 76 -2.23 9.45 -23.40
C ASN A 76 -0.77 9.85 -23.10
N TYR A 77 -0.01 9.02 -22.38
CA TYR A 77 1.37 9.34 -22.01
C TYR A 77 2.33 8.73 -23.01
N ASP A 78 2.97 9.59 -23.81
CA ASP A 78 4.09 9.24 -24.67
C ASP A 78 5.40 9.30 -23.86
N PRO A 79 6.01 8.15 -23.51
CA PRO A 79 7.25 8.15 -22.78
C PRO A 79 8.39 8.71 -23.65
N PRO A 80 9.25 9.61 -23.13
CA PRO A 80 10.47 10.01 -23.83
C PRO A 80 11.35 8.78 -24.08
N ALA A 81 11.97 8.71 -25.26
CA ALA A 81 12.80 7.59 -25.69
C ALA A 81 13.85 7.23 -24.62
N GLY A 82 13.76 6.01 -24.07
CA GLY A 82 14.62 5.53 -22.98
C GLY A 82 13.96 5.48 -21.58
N GLY A 83 12.76 6.04 -21.42
CA GLY A 83 12.00 5.96 -20.18
C GLY A 83 11.36 4.59 -20.02
N ALA A 84 12.04 3.68 -19.30
CA ALA A 84 11.48 2.37 -18.94
C ALA A 84 10.04 2.53 -18.41
N THR A 85 9.06 2.09 -19.20
CA THR A 85 7.64 1.98 -18.81
C THR A 85 7.52 0.82 -17.82
N GLY A 86 8.05 1.05 -16.62
CA GLY A 86 8.01 0.11 -15.52
C GLY A 86 6.55 -0.09 -15.12
N LYS A 87 5.92 -1.13 -15.67
CA LYS A 87 4.70 -1.72 -15.13
C LYS A 87 4.93 -1.86 -13.62
N ARG A 88 4.23 -1.08 -12.80
CA ARG A 88 4.36 -1.16 -11.35
C ARG A 88 4.04 -2.61 -10.98
N LYS A 89 5.03 -3.37 -10.50
CA LYS A 89 4.83 -4.76 -10.07
C LYS A 89 3.64 -4.78 -9.11
N PRO A 90 2.66 -5.67 -9.28
CA PRO A 90 1.56 -5.79 -8.33
C PRO A 90 2.16 -5.96 -6.94
N ARG A 91 1.75 -5.11 -5.99
CA ARG A 91 2.18 -5.28 -4.59
C ARG A 91 1.74 -6.69 -4.19
N LYS A 92 2.70 -7.54 -3.79
CA LYS A 92 2.40 -8.91 -3.38
C LYS A 92 1.30 -8.84 -2.30
N PRO A 93 0.18 -9.56 -2.45
CA PRO A 93 -0.74 -9.73 -1.33
C PRO A 93 0.06 -10.33 -0.18
N ASN A 94 -0.21 -9.87 1.04
CA ASN A 94 0.36 -10.43 2.26
C ASN A 94 0.36 -11.96 2.14
N LEU A 95 1.54 -12.59 2.26
CA LEU A 95 1.78 -14.01 1.98
C LEU A 95 0.62 -14.83 2.54
N SER A 96 -0.15 -15.46 1.65
CA SER A 96 -1.36 -16.18 2.05
C SER A 96 -1.03 -17.13 3.19
N LEU A 97 -1.88 -17.16 4.23
CA LEU A 97 -1.69 -17.97 5.44
C LEU A 97 -1.31 -19.43 5.09
N LYS A 98 -1.84 -19.95 3.97
CA LYS A 98 -1.49 -21.26 3.39
C LYS A 98 -0.01 -21.42 3.05
N LYS A 99 0.64 -20.37 2.50
CA LYS A 99 2.07 -20.38 2.15
C LYS A 99 2.96 -20.28 3.38
N VAL A 100 2.55 -19.51 4.39
CA VAL A 100 3.21 -19.45 5.71
C VAL A 100 3.09 -20.80 6.43
N MET A 101 1.90 -21.40 6.43
CA MET A 101 1.64 -22.70 7.06
C MET A 101 2.38 -23.84 6.36
N LYS A 102 2.47 -23.83 5.02
CA LYS A 102 3.28 -24.79 4.26
C LYS A 102 4.78 -24.65 4.57
N MET A 103 5.27 -23.42 4.77
CA MET A 103 6.65 -23.16 5.19
C MET A 103 6.91 -23.64 6.62
N MET A 104 5.99 -23.40 7.56
CA MET A 104 6.07 -23.87 8.94
C MET A 104 6.01 -25.41 9.03
N MET A 105 5.13 -26.06 8.27
CA MET A 105 5.05 -27.52 8.19
C MET A 105 6.33 -28.13 7.61
N LYS A 106 6.89 -27.53 6.56
CA LYS A 106 8.19 -27.96 6.00
C LYS A 106 9.32 -27.79 7.00
N ARG A 107 9.34 -26.69 7.75
CA ARG A 107 10.33 -26.41 8.81
C ARG A 107 10.19 -27.37 10.01
N LYS A 108 8.96 -27.73 10.40
CA LYS A 108 8.68 -28.73 11.44
C LYS A 108 9.14 -30.14 11.02
N LYS A 109 8.90 -30.52 9.75
CA LYS A 109 9.41 -31.78 9.18
C LYS A 109 10.95 -31.82 9.14
N MET A 110 11.58 -30.69 8.79
CA MET A 110 13.04 -30.56 8.78
C MET A 110 13.66 -30.67 10.18
N MET A 111 13.09 -29.97 11.17
CA MET A 111 13.51 -30.05 12.58
C MET A 111 13.41 -31.48 13.11
N LYS A 112 12.32 -32.19 12.81
CA LYS A 112 12.15 -33.60 13.21
C LYS A 112 13.19 -34.53 12.58
N MET A 113 13.61 -34.25 11.34
CA MET A 113 14.69 -35.00 10.69
C MET A 113 16.07 -34.67 11.27
N MET A 114 16.27 -33.46 11.79
CA MET A 114 17.53 -33.06 12.43
C MET A 114 17.67 -33.65 13.82
N THR A 115 16.58 -33.75 14.59
CA THR A 115 16.58 -34.40 15.91
C THR A 115 16.74 -35.92 15.85
N SER A 116 16.33 -36.55 14.74
CA SER A 116 16.45 -38.01 14.57
C SER A 116 17.82 -38.48 14.09
N LYS A 117 18.71 -37.56 13.67
CA LYS A 117 20.08 -37.85 13.23
C LYS A 117 21.12 -37.68 14.35
N ASN A 118 20.66 -37.38 15.57
CA ASN A 118 21.52 -37.13 16.73
C ASN A 118 21.28 -38.17 17.85
N GLN A 119 20.85 -39.37 17.46
CA GLN A 119 20.81 -40.60 18.26
C GLN A 119 21.55 -41.68 17.49
#